data_AF-C5D938-F1
#
_entry.id   AF-C5D938-F1
#
_cell.length_a   1.000
_cell.length_b   1.000
_cell.length_c   1.000
_cell.angle_alpha   90.00
_cell.angle_beta   90.00
_cell.angle_gamma   90.00
#
_symmetry.space_group_name_H-M   'P 1'
#
loop_
_entity.id
_entity.type
_entity.pdbx_description
1 polymer ?
#
loop_
_entity_poly.entity_id
_entity_poly.type
_entity_poly.pdbx_seq_one_letter_code
_entity_poly.pdbx_strand_id
1 'polypeptide(L)'
;MEGNKTNTDYIFITKDPFGKEVRLKSTTWNYHITGGDHTREEFIGQEETIKSVIQDPCFILPNNPEDKNDTRQKYIDLVQLPKFKSLKALVVIVDHKNEEYGDVVTIIAKSRLNQETGGAIYVRPKFTGKR
;
A
#
# COMPACT_ATOMS: atom_id res chain seq x y z
N MET A 1 21.30 -18.83 25.64
CA MET A 1 21.37 -17.51 24.97
C MET A 1 20.90 -17.72 23.55
N GLU A 2 19.59 -17.69 23.32
CA GLU A 2 19.03 -17.82 21.98
C GLU A 2 19.17 -16.49 21.27
N GLY A 3 19.91 -16.50 20.16
CA GLY A 3 20.13 -15.33 19.34
C GLY A 3 18.81 -14.78 18.80
N ASN A 4 18.62 -13.48 18.96
CA ASN A 4 17.60 -12.71 18.26
C ASN A 4 17.75 -12.94 16.74
N LYS A 5 16.91 -13.82 16.18
CA LYS A 5 16.64 -13.83 14.74
C LYS A 5 15.81 -12.57 14.44
N THR A 6 16.48 -11.49 14.08
CA THR A 6 15.84 -10.38 13.39
C THR A 6 15.19 -10.95 12.14
N ASN A 7 13.87 -10.83 12.04
CA ASN A 7 13.07 -11.42 10.97
C ASN A 7 13.37 -10.66 9.66
N THR A 8 14.38 -11.09 8.90
CA THR A 8 14.97 -10.42 7.72
C THR A 8 14.07 -10.41 6.47
N ASP A 9 12.91 -11.05 6.53
CA ASP A 9 12.09 -11.30 5.33
C ASP A 9 11.15 -10.15 4.99
N TYR A 10 10.84 -9.28 5.95
CA TYR A 10 9.83 -8.22 5.79
C TYR A 10 10.40 -6.84 6.11
N ILE A 11 10.09 -5.85 5.26
CA ILE A 11 10.36 -4.44 5.51
C ILE A 11 9.45 -3.92 6.62
N PHE A 12 8.16 -4.28 6.55
CA PHE A 12 7.21 -4.02 7.63
C PHE A 12 6.05 -5.03 7.61
N ILE A 13 5.38 -5.09 8.75
CA ILE A 13 4.08 -5.72 8.94
C ILE A 13 3.18 -4.65 9.58
N THR A 14 1.95 -4.56 9.10
CA THR A 14 0.95 -3.61 9.61
C THR A 14 -0.46 -4.19 9.50
N LYS A 15 -1.47 -3.43 9.90
CA LYS A 15 -2.87 -3.81 9.76
C LYS A 15 -3.62 -2.75 8.97
N ASP A 16 -4.60 -3.18 8.19
CA ASP A 16 -5.51 -2.28 7.47
C ASP A 16 -6.71 -1.86 8.37
N PRO A 17 -7.65 -1.02 7.86
CA PRO A 17 -8.81 -0.58 8.64
C PRO A 17 -9.75 -1.70 9.11
N PHE A 18 -9.67 -2.88 8.50
CA PHE A 18 -10.44 -4.05 8.90
C PHE A 18 -9.70 -4.91 9.94
N GLY A 19 -8.50 -4.48 10.35
CA GLY A 19 -7.63 -5.22 11.25
C GLY A 19 -6.90 -6.39 10.57
N LYS A 20 -7.01 -6.54 9.24
CA LYS A 20 -6.33 -7.60 8.50
C LYS A 20 -4.85 -7.25 8.37
N GLU A 21 -3.99 -8.24 8.59
CA GLU A 21 -2.56 -8.05 8.50
C GLU A 21 -2.11 -7.83 7.05
N VAL A 22 -1.23 -6.87 6.83
CA VAL A 22 -0.63 -6.56 5.53
C VAL A 22 0.88 -6.51 5.68
N ARG A 23 1.60 -7.19 4.79
CA ARG A 23 3.04 -7.39 4.86
C ARG A 23 3.73 -6.89 3.61
N LEU A 24 4.91 -6.29 3.76
CA LEU A 24 5.80 -6.00 2.65
C LEU A 24 7.09 -6.79 2.80
N LYS A 25 7.34 -7.72 1.85
CA LYS A 25 8.58 -8.50 1.80
C LYS A 25 9.75 -7.66 1.31
N SER A 26 10.94 -7.90 1.86
CA SER A 26 12.18 -7.25 1.43
C SER A 26 12.52 -7.53 -0.03
N THR A 27 12.21 -8.74 -0.52
CA THR A 27 12.35 -9.11 -1.93
C THR A 27 11.43 -8.29 -2.83
N THR A 28 10.15 -8.16 -2.49
CA THR A 28 9.22 -7.32 -3.26
C THR A 28 9.67 -5.87 -3.30
N TRP A 29 10.13 -5.35 -2.15
CA TRP A 29 10.68 -4.01 -2.07
C TRP A 29 11.85 -3.80 -3.05
N ASN A 30 12.86 -4.65 -2.96
CA ASN A 30 14.11 -4.48 -3.71
C ASN A 30 13.96 -4.76 -5.21
N TYR A 31 13.07 -5.68 -5.62
CA TYR A 31 12.98 -6.12 -7.02
C TYR A 31 11.80 -5.54 -7.80
N HIS A 32 10.72 -5.12 -7.13
CA HIS A 32 9.50 -4.65 -7.80
C HIS A 32 9.11 -3.22 -7.45
N ILE A 33 9.62 -2.68 -6.33
CA ILE A 33 9.24 -1.34 -5.87
C ILE A 33 10.38 -0.36 -6.08
N THR A 34 11.55 -0.55 -5.47
CA THR A 34 12.67 0.41 -5.52
C THR A 34 13.73 0.05 -6.57
N GLY A 35 13.88 -1.23 -6.92
CA GLY A 35 14.79 -1.72 -7.96
C GLY A 35 14.09 -2.44 -9.11
N GLY A 36 14.87 -3.12 -9.96
CA GLY A 36 14.43 -3.74 -11.22
C GLY A 36 14.84 -2.93 -12.45
N ASP A 37 14.04 -2.97 -13.52
CA ASP A 37 14.32 -2.26 -14.79
C ASP A 37 14.19 -0.73 -14.68
N HIS A 38 13.55 -0.24 -13.60
CA HIS A 38 13.39 1.17 -13.31
C HIS A 38 13.66 1.42 -11.82
N THR A 39 14.72 2.17 -11.49
CA THR A 39 15.01 2.55 -10.10
C THR A 39 14.00 3.59 -9.64
N ARG A 40 13.14 3.26 -8.68
CA ARG A 40 12.11 4.16 -8.15
C ARG A 40 12.54 4.74 -6.82
N GLU A 41 13.49 5.65 -6.90
CA GLU A 41 14.09 6.31 -5.74
C GLU A 41 13.07 7.13 -4.92
N GLU A 42 11.90 7.46 -5.49
CA GLU A 42 10.87 8.23 -4.80
C GLU A 42 10.31 7.54 -3.54
N PHE A 43 10.51 6.22 -3.39
CA PHE A 43 10.01 5.44 -2.26
C PHE A 43 11.08 5.12 -1.21
N ILE A 44 12.37 5.28 -1.52
CA ILE A 44 13.43 4.95 -0.58
C ILE A 44 13.31 5.83 0.68
N GLY A 45 13.26 5.21 1.86
CA GLY A 45 13.07 5.92 3.13
C GLY A 45 11.63 6.38 3.39
N GLN A 46 10.66 5.90 2.60
CA GLN A 46 9.22 6.23 2.72
C GLN A 46 8.39 5.06 3.25
N GLU A 47 9.01 4.08 3.89
CA GLU A 47 8.38 2.85 4.40
C GLU A 47 7.25 3.18 5.37
N GLU A 48 7.44 4.14 6.29
CA GLU A 48 6.41 4.56 7.24
C GLU A 48 5.26 5.31 6.55
N THR A 49 5.54 6.10 5.50
CA THR A 49 4.49 6.74 4.68
C THR A 49 3.65 5.68 3.96
N ILE A 50 4.29 4.65 3.42
CA ILE A 50 3.58 3.55 2.77
C ILE A 50 2.74 2.78 3.80
N LYS A 51 3.31 2.50 4.97
CA LYS A 51 2.65 1.82 6.07
C LYS A 51 1.43 2.59 6.56
N SER A 52 1.52 3.92 6.68
CA SER A 52 0.39 4.75 7.11
C SER A 52 -0.75 4.75 6.10
N VAL A 53 -0.45 4.77 4.79
CA VAL A 53 -1.47 4.60 3.73
C VAL A 53 -2.15 3.25 3.82
N ILE A 54 -1.46 2.20 4.29
CA ILE A 54 -2.11 0.89 4.51
C ILE A 54 -3.00 0.90 5.75
N GLN A 55 -2.56 1.54 6.84
CA GLN A 55 -3.28 1.58 8.11
C GLN A 55 -4.57 2.39 8.04
N ASP A 56 -4.50 3.53 7.37
CA ASP A 56 -5.63 4.42 7.17
C ASP A 56 -5.56 4.95 5.75
N PRO A 57 -6.00 4.21 4.72
CA PRO A 57 -6.13 4.73 3.36
C PRO A 57 -7.30 5.71 3.28
N CYS A 58 -7.35 6.55 2.25
CA CYS A 58 -8.57 7.30 1.94
C CYS A 58 -9.62 6.38 1.29
N PHE A 59 -9.16 5.47 0.42
CA PHE A 59 -10.00 4.48 -0.26
C PHE A 59 -9.34 3.11 -0.33
N ILE A 60 -10.15 2.05 -0.23
CA ILE A 60 -9.78 0.71 -0.71
C ILE A 60 -10.71 0.36 -1.86
N LEU A 61 -10.13 0.04 -3.02
CA LEU A 61 -10.85 -0.30 -4.25
C LEU A 61 -10.42 -1.69 -4.75
N PRO A 62 -11.27 -2.42 -5.49
CA PRO A 62 -10.82 -3.58 -6.25
C PRO A 62 -9.75 -3.16 -7.26
N ASN A 63 -8.73 -4.01 -7.48
CA ASN A 63 -7.71 -3.72 -8.47
C ASN A 63 -8.28 -3.83 -9.91
N ASN A 64 -8.97 -4.93 -10.20
CA ASN A 64 -9.73 -5.13 -11.43
C ASN A 64 -11.18 -5.55 -11.10
N PRO A 65 -12.15 -4.63 -11.11
CA PRO A 65 -13.54 -4.94 -10.74
C PRO A 65 -14.23 -5.92 -11.69
N GLU A 66 -13.74 -6.09 -12.92
CA GLU A 66 -14.31 -7.00 -13.92
C GLU A 66 -13.81 -8.43 -13.77
N ASP A 67 -12.69 -8.65 -13.06
CA ASP A 67 -12.11 -9.97 -12.82
C ASP A 67 -12.41 -10.46 -11.40
N LYS A 68 -13.35 -11.40 -11.29
CA LYS A 68 -13.76 -12.00 -10.01
C LYS A 68 -12.66 -12.82 -9.34
N ASN A 69 -11.61 -13.21 -10.07
CA ASN A 69 -10.48 -13.94 -9.51
C ASN A 69 -9.33 -13.01 -9.09
N ASP A 70 -9.42 -11.70 -9.38
CA ASP A 70 -8.44 -10.73 -8.92
C ASP A 70 -8.62 -10.47 -7.42
N THR A 71 -7.77 -11.10 -6.62
CA THR A 71 -7.73 -10.95 -5.16
C THR A 71 -7.06 -9.64 -4.72
N ARG A 72 -6.63 -8.80 -5.65
CA ARG A 72 -5.88 -7.59 -5.35
C ARG A 72 -6.78 -6.40 -5.09
N GLN A 73 -6.32 -5.56 -4.18
CA GLN A 73 -6.98 -4.33 -3.79
C GLN A 73 -5.98 -3.17 -3.85
N LYS A 74 -6.49 -1.99 -4.22
CA LYS A 74 -5.75 -0.73 -4.27
C LYS A 74 -6.03 0.06 -3.00
N TYR A 75 -5.02 0.32 -2.20
CA TYR A 75 -5.09 1.17 -1.01
C TYR A 75 -4.55 2.53 -1.42
N ILE A 76 -5.39 3.57 -1.33
CA ILE A 76 -5.14 4.86 -1.98
C ILE A 76 -5.20 5.99 -0.97
N ASP A 77 -4.19 6.85 -0.96
CA ASP A 77 -4.23 8.15 -0.27
C ASP A 77 -3.41 9.23 -0.99
N LEU A 78 -3.62 10.49 -0.63
CA LEU A 78 -2.81 11.62 -1.06
C LEU A 78 -1.66 11.84 -0.09
N VAL A 79 -0.43 11.77 -0.59
CA VAL A 79 0.79 11.95 0.21
C VAL A 79 1.73 12.97 -0.44
N GLN A 80 2.62 13.52 0.36
CA GLN A 80 3.76 14.29 -0.12
C GLN A 80 5.03 13.46 0.02
N LEU A 81 5.60 12.99 -1.09
CA LEU A 81 6.90 12.30 -1.07
C LEU A 81 8.03 13.32 -1.26
N PRO A 82 9.15 13.27 -0.51
CA PRO A 82 10.20 14.28 -0.55
C PRO A 82 10.82 14.55 -1.92
N LYS A 83 10.93 13.51 -2.76
CA LYS A 83 11.46 13.61 -4.14
C LYS A 83 10.51 14.36 -5.10
N PHE A 84 9.25 14.59 -4.70
CA PHE A 84 8.29 15.36 -5.49
C PHE A 84 7.95 16.71 -4.84
N LYS A 85 7.86 17.75 -5.66
CA LYS A 85 7.37 19.09 -5.25
C LYS A 85 5.84 19.21 -5.25
N SER A 86 5.13 18.09 -5.37
CA SER A 86 3.66 18.03 -5.50
C SER A 86 3.10 16.86 -4.71
N LEU A 87 1.83 16.98 -4.30
CA LEU A 87 1.07 15.86 -3.78
C LEU A 87 0.94 14.76 -4.85
N LYS A 88 1.03 13.51 -4.42
CA LYS A 88 0.82 12.33 -5.25
C LYS A 88 -0.27 11.48 -4.65
N ALA A 89 -1.08 10.87 -5.51
CA ALA A 89 -1.89 9.74 -5.09
C ALA A 89 -0.96 8.53 -4.97
N LEU A 90 -0.72 8.07 -3.76
CA LEU A 90 -0.02 6.81 -3.50
C LEU A 90 -1.03 5.68 -3.59
N VAL A 91 -0.77 4.74 -4.48
CA VAL A 91 -1.56 3.53 -4.67
C VAL A 91 -0.69 2.36 -4.26
N VAL A 92 -1.03 1.73 -3.14
CA VAL A 92 -0.41 0.49 -2.67
C VAL A 92 -1.30 -0.66 -3.11
N ILE A 93 -0.77 -1.59 -3.89
CA ILE A 93 -1.54 -2.77 -4.33
C ILE A 93 -1.21 -3.93 -3.39
N VAL A 94 -2.25 -4.46 -2.78
CA VAL A 94 -2.20 -5.56 -1.82
C VAL A 94 -2.93 -6.77 -2.40
N ASP A 95 -2.26 -7.92 -2.45
CA ASP A 95 -2.83 -9.19 -2.89
C ASP A 95 -3.34 -9.99 -1.70
N HIS A 96 -4.64 -10.29 -1.68
CA HIS A 96 -5.31 -11.05 -0.63
C HIS A 96 -5.58 -12.49 -1.02
N LYS A 97 -4.76 -13.07 -1.92
CA LYS A 97 -4.82 -14.50 -2.23
C LYS A 97 -4.68 -15.39 -0.98
N ASN A 98 -3.95 -14.92 0.04
CA ASN A 98 -3.96 -15.52 1.37
C ASN A 98 -5.09 -14.91 2.23
N GLU A 99 -5.89 -15.75 2.86
CA GLU A 99 -6.98 -15.31 3.72
C GLU A 99 -6.49 -14.66 5.02
N GLU A 100 -5.34 -15.09 5.56
CA GLU A 100 -4.78 -14.63 6.83
C GLU A 100 -4.13 -13.24 6.73
N TYR A 101 -3.52 -12.91 5.59
CA TYR A 101 -2.78 -11.67 5.40
C TYR A 101 -2.77 -11.21 3.94
N GLY A 102 -2.58 -9.91 3.73
CA GLY A 102 -2.34 -9.32 2.42
C GLY A 102 -0.84 -9.13 2.15
N ASP A 103 -0.38 -9.48 0.96
CA ASP A 103 0.99 -9.20 0.51
C ASP A 103 1.00 -7.91 -0.33
N VAL A 104 1.82 -6.92 0.03
CA VAL A 104 2.08 -5.77 -0.85
C VAL A 104 2.85 -6.26 -2.07
N VAL A 105 2.29 -6.05 -3.26
CA VAL A 105 2.88 -6.52 -4.53
C VAL A 105 3.43 -5.40 -5.41
N THR A 106 2.90 -4.18 -5.27
CA THR A 106 3.46 -3.00 -5.96
C THR A 106 3.00 -1.70 -5.31
N ILE A 107 3.70 -0.61 -5.61
CA ILE A 107 3.42 0.74 -5.12
C ILE A 107 3.55 1.71 -6.28
N ILE A 108 2.60 2.63 -6.44
CA ILE A 108 2.57 3.58 -7.56
C ILE A 108 2.27 4.98 -7.02
N ALA A 109 3.15 5.94 -7.30
CA ALA A 109 2.85 7.36 -7.13
C ALA A 109 2.26 7.93 -8.44
N LYS A 110 0.99 8.33 -8.41
CA LYS A 110 0.31 8.93 -9.57
C LYS A 110 0.16 10.43 -9.39
N SER A 111 0.37 11.18 -10.47
CA SER A 111 0.09 12.63 -10.51
C SER A 111 -1.38 12.95 -10.69
N ARG A 112 -2.19 11.99 -11.15
CA ARG A 112 -3.64 12.13 -11.37
C ARG A 112 -4.31 10.81 -10.99
N LEU A 113 -5.47 10.90 -10.36
CA LEU A 113 -6.38 9.76 -10.21
C LEU A 113 -7.30 9.72 -11.43
N ASN A 114 -7.44 8.55 -12.02
CA ASN A 114 -8.45 8.32 -13.05
C ASN A 114 -9.80 8.07 -12.36
N GLN A 115 -10.88 8.17 -13.12
CA GLN A 115 -12.15 7.63 -12.67
C GLN A 115 -11.99 6.11 -12.54
N GLU A 116 -12.16 5.59 -11.33
CA GLU A 116 -12.12 4.15 -11.05
C GLU A 116 -13.55 3.59 -11.21
N THR A 117 -13.65 2.37 -11.72
CA THR A 117 -14.91 1.62 -11.84
C THR A 117 -15.06 0.65 -10.67
N GLY A 118 -16.31 0.28 -10.36
CA GLY A 118 -16.61 -0.57 -9.20
C GLY A 118 -16.86 0.21 -7.91
N GLY A 119 -17.57 -0.43 -6.97
CA GLY A 119 -17.84 0.15 -5.65
C GLY A 119 -16.59 0.16 -4.77
N ALA A 120 -16.46 1.18 -3.92
CA ALA A 120 -15.40 1.21 -2.93
C ALA A 120 -15.63 0.14 -1.86
N ILE A 121 -14.58 -0.61 -1.51
CA ILE A 121 -14.58 -1.58 -0.41
C ILE A 121 -14.52 -0.83 0.92
N TYR A 122 -13.72 0.25 0.96
CA TYR A 122 -13.59 1.13 2.10
C TYR A 122 -13.53 2.59 1.62
N VAL A 123 -14.14 3.47 2.41
CA VAL A 123 -14.01 4.92 2.30
C VAL A 123 -13.71 5.44 3.70
N ARG A 124 -12.61 6.18 3.84
CA ARG A 124 -12.26 6.80 5.13
C ARG A 124 -13.42 7.66 5.62
N PRO A 125 -13.91 7.46 6.86
CA PRO A 125 -14.93 8.33 7.43
C PRO A 125 -14.45 9.78 7.44
N LYS A 126 -15.31 10.70 6.99
CA LYS A 126 -15.02 12.13 7.16
C LYS A 126 -15.01 12.44 8.65
N PHE A 127 -13.98 13.14 9.12
CA PHE A 127 -13.94 13.61 10.49
C PHE A 127 -15.12 14.58 10.74
N THR A 128 -16.07 14.16 11.57
CA THR A 128 -17.25 14.97 11.94
C THR A 128 -17.08 15.65 13.29
N GLY A 129 -15.88 15.62 13.89
CA GLY A 129 -15.63 16.30 15.15
C GLY A 129 -15.79 17.81 14.98
N LYS A 130 -16.64 18.42 15.81
CA LYS A 130 -16.62 19.88 15.98
C LYS A 130 -15.25 20.25 16.54
N ARG A 131 -14.53 21.10 15.80
CA ARG A 131 -13.33 21.78 16.29
C ARG A 131 -13.69 22.68 17.47
#